data_AF-A0A0S7EVY8-F1
#
_entry.id   AF-A0A0S7EVY8-F1
#
_cell.length_a   1.000
_cell.length_b   1.000
_cell.length_c   1.000
_cell.angle_alpha   90.00
_cell.angle_beta   90.00
_cell.angle_gamma   90.00
#
_symmetry.space_group_name_H-M   'P 1'
#
loop_
_entity.id
_entity.type
_entity.pdbx_description
1 polymer ?
#
loop_
_entity_poly.entity_id
_entity_poly.type
_entity_poly.pdbx_seq_one_letter_code
_entity_poly.pdbx_strand_id
1 'polypeptide(L)'
;MQDFVSAHLGEPFIETQMSDLSVAFKESSPTQPMVVIMSPGTDPVADIYNFADVMGFSEKVSGICLTLRQGSTPESMMRTAMKNGHWVIFQNCHLVPDWLPTLERLIACISPKKVHKDFRLWLTIIPFEKIPVSLFRNGSKLVAEPPRGIRENL
;
A
#
# COMPACT_ATOMS: atom_id res chain seq x y z
N MET A 1 2.22 41.59 19.75
CA MET A 1 1.24 41.17 18.71
C MET A 1 1.86 40.03 17.90
N GLN A 2 2.13 38.92 18.56
CA GLN A 2 2.50 37.64 17.93
C GLN A 2 1.93 36.55 18.84
N ASP A 3 0.61 36.57 18.95
CA ASP A 3 -0.15 35.44 19.46
C ASP A 3 -0.56 34.57 18.26
N PHE A 4 -0.68 33.26 18.52
CA PHE A 4 -1.38 32.27 17.71
C PHE A 4 -0.80 31.89 16.33
N VAL A 5 0.12 30.91 16.31
CA VAL A 5 -0.02 29.69 15.47
C VAL A 5 0.82 28.57 16.09
N SER A 6 0.26 27.82 17.05
CA SER A 6 0.94 26.61 17.57
C SER A 6 -0.02 25.45 17.89
N ALA A 7 -1.12 25.31 17.15
CA ALA A 7 -2.10 24.25 17.46
C ALA A 7 -2.66 23.46 16.25
N HIS A 8 -2.30 23.75 14.99
CA HIS A 8 -2.97 23.12 13.83
C HIS A 8 -2.04 22.57 12.74
N LEU A 9 -0.76 22.33 13.03
CA LEU A 9 0.17 21.77 12.05
C LEU A 9 0.07 20.24 11.88
N GLY A 10 -0.84 19.56 12.59
CA GLY A 10 -1.09 18.12 12.43
C GLY A 10 -2.18 17.76 11.42
N GLU A 11 -3.14 18.67 11.18
CA GLU A 11 -4.34 18.37 10.38
C GLU A 11 -4.14 18.39 8.85
N PRO A 12 -3.45 19.37 8.22
CA PRO A 12 -3.44 19.44 6.75
C PRO A 12 -2.65 18.31 6.09
N PHE A 13 -1.69 17.70 6.79
CA PHE A 13 -0.79 16.69 6.21
C PHE A 13 -1.39 15.27 6.23
N ILE A 14 -2.01 14.88 7.35
CA ILE A 14 -2.76 13.63 7.44
C ILE A 14 -3.93 13.68 6.46
N GLU A 15 -4.60 14.83 6.36
CA GLU A 15 -5.69 15.05 5.41
C GLU A 15 -5.24 14.93 3.95
N THR A 16 -4.07 15.49 3.59
CA THR A 16 -3.51 15.37 2.23
C THR A 16 -3.24 13.90 1.87
N GLN A 17 -2.54 13.15 2.73
CA GLN A 17 -2.21 11.75 2.44
C GLN A 17 -3.44 10.85 2.40
N MET A 18 -4.43 11.09 3.27
CA MET A 18 -5.72 10.39 3.19
C MET A 18 -6.51 10.73 1.92
N SER A 19 -6.42 11.98 1.45
CA SER A 19 -7.06 12.39 0.19
C SER A 19 -6.45 11.68 -1.02
N ASP A 20 -5.12 11.53 -1.06
CA ASP A 20 -4.42 10.79 -2.12
C ASP A 20 -4.79 9.31 -2.11
N LEU A 21 -4.83 8.67 -0.94
CA LEU A 21 -5.29 7.29 -0.78
C LEU A 21 -6.73 7.10 -1.25
N SER A 22 -7.61 8.07 -0.94
CA SER A 22 -9.01 8.05 -1.37
C SER A 22 -9.16 8.13 -2.89
N VAL A 23 -8.40 9.01 -3.55
CA VAL A 23 -8.40 9.15 -5.01
C VAL A 23 -7.87 7.88 -5.66
N ALA A 24 -6.70 7.40 -5.23
CA ALA A 24 -6.10 6.19 -5.78
C ALA A 24 -6.98 4.96 -5.57
N PHE A 25 -7.68 4.85 -4.44
CA PHE A 25 -8.61 3.76 -4.18
C PHE A 25 -9.84 3.81 -5.10
N LYS A 26 -10.39 5.00 -5.38
CA LYS A 26 -11.52 5.14 -6.32
C LYS A 26 -11.15 4.69 -7.74
N GLU A 27 -9.92 4.92 -8.17
CA GLU A 27 -9.41 4.53 -9.49
C GLU A 27 -8.86 3.09 -9.53
N SER A 28 -8.72 2.45 -8.36
CA SER A 28 -8.14 1.11 -8.26
C SER A 28 -9.06 0.00 -8.72
N SER A 29 -8.47 -1.17 -8.99
CA SER A 29 -9.15 -2.38 -9.44
C SER A 29 -8.80 -3.59 -8.56
N PRO A 30 -9.69 -4.57 -8.37
CA PRO A 30 -9.35 -5.83 -7.72
C PRO A 30 -8.35 -6.69 -8.51
N THR A 31 -8.05 -6.34 -9.76
CA THR A 31 -7.11 -7.10 -10.61
C THR A 31 -5.73 -6.47 -10.73
N GLN A 32 -5.53 -5.30 -10.12
CA GLN A 32 -4.27 -4.54 -10.19
C GLN A 32 -3.83 -4.14 -8.78
N PRO A 33 -2.52 -4.17 -8.49
CA PRO A 33 -2.03 -3.72 -7.20
C PRO A 33 -2.08 -2.20 -7.08
N MET A 34 -2.23 -1.73 -5.84
CA MET A 34 -1.94 -0.36 -5.43
C MET A 34 -0.53 -0.34 -4.86
N VAL A 35 0.39 0.36 -5.55
CA VAL A 35 1.80 0.38 -5.19
C VAL A 35 2.12 1.68 -4.46
N VAL A 36 2.51 1.56 -3.20
CA VAL A 36 2.99 2.66 -2.38
C VAL A 36 4.52 2.67 -2.39
N ILE A 37 5.07 3.66 -3.08
CA ILE A 37 6.51 3.89 -3.19
C ILE A 37 6.96 4.61 -1.92
N MET A 38 7.79 3.96 -1.12
CA MET A 38 8.31 4.48 0.13
C MET A 38 9.60 5.25 -0.09
N SER A 39 9.69 6.41 0.53
CA SER A 39 10.97 7.09 0.77
C SER A 39 11.68 6.49 2.00
N PRO A 40 13.02 6.55 2.09
CA PRO A 40 13.74 6.09 3.27
C PRO A 40 13.20 6.75 4.55
N GLY A 41 12.95 5.95 5.59
CA GLY A 41 12.42 6.42 6.88
C GLY A 41 10.90 6.66 6.93
N THR A 42 10.16 6.32 5.87
CA THR A 42 8.69 6.39 5.85
C THR A 42 8.09 4.98 5.98
N ASP A 43 7.03 4.84 6.79
CA ASP A 43 6.24 3.61 6.88
C ASP A 43 4.75 3.92 6.63
N PRO A 44 4.24 3.73 5.40
CA PRO A 44 2.87 4.06 5.04
C PRO A 44 1.85 3.02 5.51
N VAL A 45 2.28 1.94 6.18
CA VAL A 45 1.40 0.84 6.56
C VAL A 45 0.31 1.30 7.52
N ALA A 46 0.67 2.14 8.50
CA ALA A 46 -0.29 2.71 9.44
C ALA A 46 -1.37 3.53 8.72
N ASP A 47 -0.98 4.31 7.70
CA ASP A 47 -1.91 5.12 6.92
C ASP A 47 -2.86 4.25 6.08
N ILE A 48 -2.37 3.14 5.52
CA ILE A 48 -3.22 2.18 4.80
C ILE A 48 -4.23 1.52 5.75
N TYR A 49 -3.84 1.19 6.98
CA TYR A 49 -4.76 0.64 7.99
C TYR A 49 -5.81 1.67 8.44
N ASN A 50 -5.39 2.91 8.71
CA ASN A 50 -6.30 4.00 9.05
C ASN A 50 -7.28 4.26 7.91
N PHE A 51 -6.79 4.28 6.67
CA PHE A 51 -7.64 4.40 5.49
C PHE A 51 -8.61 3.23 5.33
N ALA A 52 -8.16 1.99 5.59
CA ALA A 52 -9.04 0.82 5.59
C ALA A 52 -10.17 0.97 6.63
N ASP A 53 -9.87 1.48 7.83
CA ASP A 53 -10.89 1.75 8.85
C ASP A 53 -11.92 2.79 8.38
N VAL A 54 -11.46 3.93 7.85
CA VAL A 54 -12.31 4.98 7.26
C VAL A 54 -13.22 4.43 6.16
N MET A 55 -12.71 3.49 5.37
CA MET A 55 -13.46 2.85 4.28
C MET A 55 -14.35 1.67 4.74
N GLY A 56 -14.37 1.32 6.02
CA GLY A 56 -15.17 0.22 6.58
C GLY A 56 -14.58 -1.18 6.35
N PHE A 57 -13.26 -1.26 6.19
CA PHE A 57 -12.48 -2.49 5.96
C PHE A 57 -11.57 -2.87 7.12
N SER A 58 -11.68 -2.25 8.30
CA SER A 58 -10.80 -2.52 9.44
C SER A 58 -10.72 -4.00 9.85
N GLU A 59 -11.84 -4.74 9.82
CA GLU A 59 -11.86 -6.19 10.07
C GLU A 59 -11.54 -7.05 8.82
N LYS A 60 -11.40 -6.41 7.66
CA LYS A 60 -11.21 -7.03 6.35
C LYS A 60 -9.87 -6.65 5.72
N VAL A 61 -8.92 -6.14 6.50
CA VAL A 61 -7.57 -5.82 6.04
C VAL A 61 -6.56 -6.63 6.82
N SER A 62 -5.56 -7.15 6.12
CA SER A 62 -4.49 -7.94 6.74
C SER A 62 -3.18 -7.63 6.06
N GLY A 63 -2.10 -7.56 6.84
CA GLY A 63 -0.78 -7.18 6.37
C GLY A 63 0.27 -8.21 6.75
N ILE A 64 1.26 -8.38 5.90
CA ILE A 64 2.43 -9.23 6.16
C ILE A 64 3.69 -8.54 5.65
N CYS A 65 4.68 -8.38 6.52
CA CYS A 65 6.00 -7.91 6.15
C CYS A 65 6.77 -9.03 5.50
N LEU A 66 7.14 -8.89 4.22
CA LEU A 66 7.76 -9.98 3.47
C LEU A 66 9.16 -10.29 4.01
N THR A 67 9.41 -11.56 4.29
CA THR A 67 10.72 -12.05 4.72
C THR A 67 11.08 -13.32 3.98
N LEU A 68 12.37 -13.64 3.89
CA LEU A 68 12.88 -14.82 3.19
C LEU A 68 12.32 -16.16 3.73
N ARG A 69 11.72 -16.19 4.93
CA ARG A 69 11.28 -17.41 5.63
C ARG A 69 9.77 -17.62 5.67
N GLN A 70 8.99 -17.07 4.73
CA GLN A 70 7.52 -17.14 4.79
C GLN A 70 6.86 -18.34 4.12
N GLY A 71 7.60 -19.10 3.30
CA GLY A 71 7.04 -20.21 2.53
C GLY A 71 5.87 -19.74 1.64
N SER A 72 4.79 -20.52 1.57
CA SER A 72 3.60 -20.23 0.75
C SER A 72 2.55 -19.35 1.44
N THR A 73 2.83 -18.84 2.65
CA THR A 73 1.89 -18.05 3.46
C THR A 73 1.33 -16.82 2.72
N PRO A 74 2.14 -15.99 2.03
CA PRO A 74 1.62 -14.80 1.32
C PRO A 74 0.65 -15.17 0.19
N GLU A 75 0.89 -16.28 -0.52
CA GLU A 75 0.03 -16.71 -1.62
C GLU A 75 -1.34 -17.17 -1.13
N SER A 76 -1.37 -17.94 -0.04
CA SER A 76 -2.62 -18.40 0.57
C SER A 76 -3.47 -17.24 1.10
N MET A 77 -2.81 -16.27 1.73
CA MET A 77 -3.42 -15.03 2.21
C MET A 77 -4.07 -14.26 1.05
N MET A 78 -3.35 -14.04 -0.05
CA MET A 78 -3.88 -13.37 -1.24
C MET A 78 -5.07 -14.12 -1.84
N ARG A 79 -4.97 -15.45 -2.01
CA ARG A 79 -6.08 -16.25 -2.59
C ARG A 79 -7.34 -16.22 -1.74
N THR A 80 -7.19 -16.22 -0.42
CA THR A 80 -8.33 -16.15 0.52
C THR A 80 -8.96 -14.76 0.47
N ALA A 81 -8.16 -13.70 0.50
CA ALA A 81 -8.65 -12.33 0.41
C ALA A 81 -9.36 -12.04 -0.91
N MET A 82 -8.85 -12.55 -2.03
CA MET A 82 -9.50 -12.44 -3.35
C MET A 82 -10.91 -13.01 -3.38
N LYS A 83 -11.20 -14.08 -2.61
CA LYS A 83 -12.53 -14.68 -2.52
C LYS A 83 -13.45 -13.89 -1.59
N ASN A 84 -12.92 -13.41 -0.48
CA ASN A 84 -13.71 -12.79 0.59
C ASN A 84 -13.85 -11.26 0.44
N GLY A 85 -13.15 -10.65 -0.52
CA GLY A 85 -13.17 -9.19 -0.69
C GLY A 85 -12.34 -8.45 0.34
N HIS A 86 -11.32 -9.09 0.90
CA HIS A 86 -10.45 -8.49 1.91
C HIS A 86 -9.29 -7.75 1.24
N TRP A 87 -8.65 -6.87 1.99
CA TRP A 87 -7.44 -6.20 1.58
C TRP A 87 -6.21 -6.96 2.10
N VAL A 88 -5.18 -7.00 1.27
CA VAL A 88 -3.88 -7.58 1.61
C VAL A 88 -2.82 -6.52 1.45
N ILE A 89 -1.99 -6.33 2.48
CA ILE A 89 -0.84 -5.44 2.45
C ILE A 89 0.42 -6.30 2.46
N PHE A 90 1.15 -6.34 1.35
CA PHE A 90 2.51 -6.89 1.32
C PHE A 90 3.49 -5.75 1.57
N GLN A 91 4.15 -5.82 2.73
CA GLN A 91 5.04 -4.76 3.18
C GLN A 91 6.48 -5.10 2.82
N ASN A 92 7.27 -4.07 2.53
CA ASN A 92 8.70 -4.16 2.30
C ASN A 92 9.07 -5.16 1.19
N CYS A 93 8.33 -5.12 0.08
CA CYS A 93 8.51 -6.02 -1.05
C CYS A 93 9.93 -6.02 -1.65
N HIS A 94 10.69 -4.94 -1.43
CA HIS A 94 12.09 -4.81 -1.81
C HIS A 94 13.05 -5.74 -1.02
N LEU A 95 12.63 -6.26 0.14
CA LEU A 95 13.42 -7.18 0.97
C LEU A 95 13.40 -8.62 0.43
N VAL A 96 12.48 -8.96 -0.47
CA VAL A 96 12.34 -10.30 -1.05
C VAL A 96 12.23 -10.21 -2.57
N PRO A 97 13.27 -9.67 -3.27
CA PRO A 97 13.21 -9.40 -4.70
C PRO A 97 12.97 -10.67 -5.54
N ASP A 98 13.50 -11.82 -5.09
CA ASP A 98 13.36 -13.10 -5.80
C ASP A 98 11.92 -13.65 -5.79
N TRP A 99 11.06 -13.15 -4.90
CA TRP A 99 9.64 -13.54 -4.85
C TRP A 99 8.75 -12.67 -5.75
N LEU A 100 9.20 -11.49 -6.17
CA LEU A 100 8.39 -10.58 -6.99
C LEU A 100 7.93 -11.19 -8.32
N PRO A 101 8.71 -12.01 -9.05
CA PRO A 101 8.21 -12.72 -10.23
C PRO A 101 7.05 -13.67 -9.92
N THR A 102 7.04 -14.26 -8.73
CA THR A 102 5.90 -15.10 -8.28
C THR A 102 4.67 -14.24 -8.00
N LEU A 103 4.86 -13.09 -7.34
CA LEU A 103 3.80 -12.12 -7.10
C LEU A 103 3.19 -11.61 -8.42
N GLU A 104 4.02 -11.24 -9.41
CA GLU A 104 3.54 -10.82 -10.74
C GLU A 104 2.66 -11.87 -11.40
N ARG A 105 3.10 -13.15 -11.35
CA ARG A 105 2.30 -14.26 -11.88
C ARG A 105 0.98 -14.41 -11.15
N LEU A 106 0.96 -14.27 -9.82
CA LEU A 106 -0.28 -14.33 -9.04
C LEU A 106 -1.26 -13.23 -9.44
N ILE A 107 -0.76 -12.00 -9.63
CA ILE A 107 -1.55 -10.84 -10.07
C ILE A 107 -2.08 -11.07 -11.50
N ALA A 108 -1.23 -11.52 -12.43
CA ALA A 108 -1.62 -11.80 -13.81
C ALA A 108 -2.69 -12.92 -13.91
N CYS A 109 -2.71 -13.84 -12.95
CA CYS A 109 -3.70 -14.91 -12.87
C CYS A 109 -5.01 -14.51 -12.18
N ILE A 110 -5.17 -13.27 -11.71
CA ILE A 110 -6.43 -12.79 -11.13
C ILE A 110 -7.50 -12.78 -12.24
N SER A 111 -8.54 -13.60 -12.08
CA SER A 111 -9.66 -13.63 -13.00
C SER A 111 -10.64 -12.49 -12.70
N PRO A 112 -10.86 -11.53 -13.62
CA PRO A 112 -11.79 -10.42 -13.39
C PRO A 112 -13.24 -10.86 -13.13
N LYS A 113 -13.61 -12.06 -13.61
CA LYS A 113 -14.95 -12.64 -13.43
C LYS A 113 -15.15 -13.34 -12.09
N LYS A 114 -14.07 -13.68 -11.38
CA LYS A 114 -14.12 -14.47 -10.14
C LYS A 114 -13.63 -13.73 -8.91
N VAL A 115 -12.77 -12.73 -9.07
CA VAL A 115 -12.25 -11.94 -7.95
C VAL A 115 -13.37 -11.11 -7.33
N HIS A 116 -13.40 -11.04 -6.00
CA HIS A 116 -14.35 -10.20 -5.30
C HIS A 116 -14.08 -8.71 -5.61
N LYS A 117 -15.13 -7.95 -5.92
CA LYS A 117 -15.02 -6.54 -6.36
C LYS A 117 -14.31 -5.63 -5.34
N ASP A 118 -14.43 -5.95 -4.06
CA ASP A 118 -13.87 -5.17 -2.96
C ASP A 118 -12.43 -5.55 -2.60
N PHE A 119 -11.90 -6.65 -3.16
CA PHE A 119 -10.51 -7.05 -2.92
C PHE A 119 -9.56 -5.95 -3.38
N ARG A 120 -8.56 -5.65 -2.55
CA ARG A 120 -7.44 -4.77 -2.93
C ARG A 120 -6.12 -5.38 -2.48
N LEU A 121 -5.13 -5.28 -3.35
CA LEU A 121 -3.76 -5.66 -3.06
C LEU A 121 -2.92 -4.39 -2.93
N TRP A 122 -2.35 -4.16 -1.76
CA TRP A 122 -1.46 -3.06 -1.45
C TRP A 122 -0.02 -3.57 -1.36
N LEU A 123 0.91 -2.90 -2.04
CA LEU A 123 2.33 -3.21 -2.01
C LEU A 123 3.10 -2.01 -1.47
N THR A 124 3.93 -2.19 -0.45
CA THR A 124 4.89 -1.16 -0.01
C THR A 124 6.30 -1.49 -0.49
N ILE A 125 6.98 -0.54 -1.13
CA ILE A 125 8.25 -0.81 -1.80
C ILE A 125 9.15 0.42 -1.84
N ILE A 126 10.44 0.26 -1.54
CA ILE A 126 11.47 1.26 -1.86
C ILE A 126 11.95 0.97 -3.29
N PRO A 127 12.13 1.97 -4.18
CA PRO A 127 12.64 1.73 -5.52
C PRO A 127 14.03 1.05 -5.53
N PHE A 128 14.22 0.07 -6.41
CA PHE A 128 15.50 -0.62 -6.62
C PHE A 128 15.61 -1.17 -8.05
N GLU A 129 16.83 -1.51 -8.50
CA GLU A 129 17.12 -1.85 -9.91
C GLU A 129 16.38 -3.07 -10.45
N LYS A 130 16.10 -4.06 -9.61
CA LYS A 130 15.50 -5.35 -10.01
C LYS A 130 13.97 -5.39 -9.87
N ILE A 131 13.34 -4.25 -9.65
CA ILE A 131 11.90 -4.20 -9.45
C ILE A 131 11.17 -4.54 -10.76
N PRO A 132 10.22 -5.50 -10.76
CA PRO A 132 9.57 -5.86 -12.00
C PRO A 132 8.65 -4.75 -12.53
N VAL A 133 8.86 -4.34 -13.77
CA VAL A 133 8.13 -3.24 -14.41
C VAL A 133 6.62 -3.51 -14.49
N SER A 134 6.20 -4.78 -14.54
CA SER A 134 4.79 -5.11 -14.67
C SER A 134 3.98 -4.76 -13.41
N LEU A 135 4.60 -4.73 -12.23
CA LEU A 135 3.96 -4.24 -11.00
C LEU A 135 3.53 -2.76 -11.11
N PHE A 136 4.17 -2.01 -12.01
CA PHE A 136 3.88 -0.60 -12.26
C PHE A 136 3.05 -0.36 -13.51
N ARG A 137 2.76 -1.40 -14.29
CA ARG A 137 2.02 -1.28 -15.54
C ARG A 137 0.54 -1.48 -15.20
N ASN A 138 -0.23 -0.40 -15.26
CA ASN A 138 -1.69 -0.36 -15.03
C ASN A 138 -2.17 -0.41 -13.57
N GLY A 139 -1.27 -0.38 -12.57
CA GLY A 139 -1.60 -0.21 -11.15
C GLY A 139 -1.61 1.25 -10.70
N SER A 140 -2.42 1.57 -9.68
CA SER A 140 -2.41 2.88 -9.02
C SER A 140 -1.10 3.06 -8.27
N LYS A 141 -0.44 4.20 -8.44
CA LYS A 141 0.85 4.51 -7.82
C LYS A 141 0.67 5.65 -6.84
N LEU A 142 1.12 5.44 -5.62
CA LEU A 142 1.13 6.43 -4.56
C LEU A 142 2.57 6.61 -4.13
N VAL A 143 3.00 7.85 -3.91
CA VAL A 143 4.31 8.14 -3.34
C VAL A 143 4.09 8.51 -1.88
N ALA A 144 4.63 7.71 -0.97
CA ALA A 144 4.70 8.04 0.44
C ALA A 144 6.01 8.83 0.65
N GLU A 145 5.88 10.16 0.63
CA GLU A 145 6.97 11.05 1.01
C GLU A 145 6.99 11.23 2.54
N PRO A 146 8.17 11.40 3.17
CA PRO A 146 8.22 11.79 4.55
C PRO A 146 7.50 13.14 4.68
N PRO A 147 6.84 13.41 5.82
CA PRO A 147 6.19 14.70 6.03
C PRO A 147 7.21 15.81 5.79
N ARG A 148 6.93 16.70 4.83
CA ARG A 148 7.78 17.87 4.55
C ARG A 148 7.59 18.89 5.68
N GLY A 149 8.17 18.57 6.83
CA GLY A 149 8.42 19.50 7.92
C GLY A 149 9.73 20.23 7.67
N ILE A 150 9.69 21.54 7.86
CA ILE A 150 10.77 22.52 7.70
C ILE A 150 12.11 21.97 8.18
N ARG A 151 13.19 22.29 7.44
CA ARG A 151 14.57 22.12 7.87
C ARG A 151 14.75 22.73 9.27
N GLU A 152 14.73 21.90 10.29
CA GLU A 152 15.32 22.23 11.59
C GLU A 152 16.33 21.13 11.90
N ASN A 153 17.53 21.28 11.35
CA ASN A 153 18.74 20.92 12.07
C ASN A 153 19.54 22.21 12.23
N LEU A 154 19.79 22.54 13.50
CA LEU A 154 20.71 23.56 14.02
C LEU A 154 22.11 23.47 13.38
#